data_AF-A0A913YKM3-F1
#
_entry.id   AF-A0A913YKM3-F1
#
_cell.length_a   1.000
_cell.length_b   1.000
_cell.length_c   1.000
_cell.angle_alpha   90.00
_cell.angle_beta   90.00
_cell.angle_gamma   90.00
#
_symmetry.space_group_name_H-M   'P 1'
#
loop_
_entity.id
_entity.type
_entity.pdbx_description
1 polymer ?
#
loop_
_entity_poly.entity_id
_entity_poly.type
_entity_poly.pdbx_seq_one_letter_code
_entity_poly.pdbx_strand_id
1 'polypeptide(L)'
;FQCGFNAGDGINWKRITNTTFLDLPYTTNVNQPGIWMFRLDNAAINNGGCNTKGHLTIKPYKVDMLGGRNVELHGPCYENYNQIMCKFRDGTPSKGALISYLDDTLARCTVPMVFFIGPAKLYLSLDNGITYPYDGTFFY
;
A
#
# COMPACT_ATOMS: atom_id res chain seq x y z
N PHE A 1 24.77 -19.87 11.09
CA PHE A 1 24.44 -18.43 11.25
C PHE A 1 22.99 -18.30 11.66
N GLN A 2 22.68 -17.40 12.59
CA GLN A 2 21.32 -17.16 13.07
C GLN A 2 21.00 -15.69 12.80
N CYS A 3 19.99 -15.43 11.96
CA CYS A 3 19.51 -14.09 11.65
C CYS A 3 18.09 -13.88 12.19
N GLY A 4 17.80 -12.64 12.55
CA GLY A 4 16.55 -12.24 13.19
C GLY A 4 16.66 -10.82 13.72
N PHE A 5 15.58 -10.34 14.33
CA PHE A 5 15.52 -9.00 14.89
C PHE A 5 14.81 -9.01 16.24
N ASN A 6 15.27 -8.14 17.14
CA ASN A 6 14.68 -7.92 18.46
C ASN A 6 13.83 -6.65 18.41
N ALA A 7 12.72 -6.62 19.17
CA ALA A 7 11.82 -5.46 19.25
C ALA A 7 12.44 -4.24 19.97
N GLY A 8 13.70 -4.31 20.42
CA GLY A 8 14.33 -3.26 21.21
C GLY A 8 14.01 -3.33 22.71
N ASP A 9 13.26 -4.35 23.15
CA ASP A 9 12.85 -4.57 24.55
C ASP A 9 13.63 -5.70 25.25
N GLY A 10 14.52 -6.40 24.52
CA GLY A 10 15.28 -7.54 25.04
C GLY A 10 14.45 -8.80 25.35
N ILE A 11 13.14 -8.81 25.07
CA ILE A 11 12.22 -9.91 25.40
C ILE A 11 11.57 -10.47 24.14
N ASN A 12 11.11 -9.62 23.24
CA ASN A 12 10.44 -10.04 22.02
C ASN A 12 11.44 -10.13 20.86
N TRP A 13 11.65 -11.33 20.33
CA TRP A 13 12.48 -11.56 19.15
C TRP A 13 11.74 -12.34 18.06
N LYS A 14 12.00 -11.98 16.80
CA LYS A 14 11.56 -12.73 15.62
C LYS A 14 12.79 -13.35 14.96
N ARG A 15 12.80 -14.68 14.90
CA ARG A 15 13.87 -15.48 14.29
C ARG A 15 13.45 -15.93 12.90
N ILE A 16 14.37 -15.85 11.94
CA ILE A 16 14.23 -16.51 10.64
C ILE A 16 14.85 -17.91 10.77
N THR A 17 14.07 -18.96 10.50
CA THR A 17 14.49 -20.37 10.64
C THR A 17 14.74 -21.01 9.28
N ASN A 18 15.81 -21.81 9.16
CA ASN A 18 16.16 -22.62 7.99
C ASN A 18 16.45 -21.83 6.69
N THR A 19 17.31 -20.81 6.75
CA THR A 19 17.61 -19.99 5.57
C THR A 19 19.11 -19.87 5.33
N THR A 20 19.54 -20.02 4.07
CA THR A 20 20.87 -19.56 3.64
C THR A 20 20.80 -18.08 3.25
N PHE A 21 21.95 -17.40 3.12
CA PHE A 21 21.97 -15.97 2.76
C PHE A 21 21.24 -15.67 1.44
N LEU A 22 21.26 -16.61 0.49
CA LEU A 22 20.58 -16.48 -0.80
C LEU A 22 19.05 -16.52 -0.69
N ASP A 23 18.51 -17.14 0.37
CA ASP A 23 17.07 -17.37 0.51
C ASP A 23 16.35 -16.18 1.17
N LEU A 24 17.09 -15.22 1.74
CA LEU A 24 16.53 -14.08 2.47
C LEU A 24 15.42 -13.28 1.73
N PRO A 25 15.46 -13.09 0.39
CA PRO A 25 14.36 -12.44 -0.34
C PRO A 25 13.11 -13.32 -0.47
N TYR A 26 13.25 -14.63 -0.32
CA TYR A 26 12.21 -15.63 -0.62
C TYR A 26 11.62 -16.27 0.64
N THR A 27 12.39 -16.35 1.73
CA THR A 27 11.96 -16.88 3.03
C THR A 27 11.70 -15.74 3.99
N THR A 28 10.42 -15.52 4.33
CA THR A 28 10.02 -14.40 5.19
C THR A 28 9.13 -14.90 6.33
N ASN A 29 9.15 -14.19 7.46
CA ASN A 29 8.26 -14.44 8.59
C ASN A 29 6.81 -14.00 8.32
N VAL A 30 6.52 -13.50 7.12
CA VAL A 30 5.21 -12.99 6.69
C VAL A 30 4.58 -13.86 5.61
N ASN A 31 5.21 -14.97 5.23
CA ASN A 31 4.79 -15.90 4.17
C ASN A 31 4.60 -15.24 2.79
N GLN A 32 5.21 -14.08 2.56
CA GLN A 32 5.24 -13.42 1.26
C GLN A 32 6.70 -13.05 0.92
N PRO A 33 7.21 -13.41 -0.27
CA PRO A 33 8.55 -13.05 -0.69
C PRO A 33 8.67 -11.54 -0.88
N GLY A 34 9.83 -10.96 -0.54
CA GLY A 34 10.08 -9.52 -0.65
C GLY A 34 10.96 -8.96 0.46
N ILE A 35 11.19 -7.64 0.39
CA ILE A 35 11.89 -6.87 1.43
C ILE A 35 10.85 -6.23 2.34
N TRP A 36 10.94 -6.51 3.64
CA TRP A 36 9.97 -6.09 4.63
C TRP A 36 10.60 -5.13 5.64
N MET A 37 9.89 -4.05 5.95
CA MET A 37 10.25 -3.14 7.03
C MET A 37 9.30 -3.37 8.19
N PHE A 38 9.86 -3.67 9.37
CA PHE A 38 9.09 -3.84 10.59
C PHE A 38 9.26 -2.62 11.48
N ARG A 39 8.16 -2.11 12.03
CA ARG A 39 8.19 -1.09 13.06
C ARG A 39 8.45 -1.77 14.40
N LEU A 40 9.48 -1.35 15.14
CA LEU A 40 9.93 -2.01 16.38
C LEU A 40 9.56 -1.24 17.65
N ASP A 41 8.95 -0.05 17.55
CA ASP A 41 8.62 0.79 18.71
C ASP A 41 7.31 0.42 19.44
N ASN A 42 6.73 -0.73 19.13
CA ASN A 42 5.45 -1.18 19.68
C ASN A 42 5.61 -2.51 20.44
N ALA A 43 4.77 -2.75 21.45
CA ALA A 43 4.88 -3.92 22.34
C ALA A 43 4.75 -5.29 21.62
N ALA A 44 4.22 -5.29 20.40
CA ALA A 44 4.20 -6.43 19.51
C ALA A 44 4.81 -6.04 18.16
N ILE A 45 5.70 -6.89 17.65
CA ILE A 45 6.17 -6.83 16.26
C ILE A 45 5.01 -7.30 15.38
N ASN A 46 4.21 -6.36 14.91
CA ASN A 46 3.16 -6.63 13.93
C ASN A 46 3.80 -6.76 12.55
N ASN A 47 3.31 -7.71 11.75
CA ASN A 47 3.62 -7.69 10.31
C ASN A 47 3.20 -6.34 9.74
N GLY A 48 4.09 -5.72 8.97
CA GLY A 48 3.64 -4.76 7.96
C GLY A 48 2.65 -5.48 7.07
N GLY A 49 1.42 -5.00 7.04
CA GLY A 49 0.32 -5.63 6.35
C GLY A 49 -0.56 -4.58 5.71
N CYS A 50 -1.60 -5.05 5.06
CA CYS A 50 -2.57 -4.20 4.42
C CYS A 50 -3.63 -3.69 5.43
N ASN A 51 -4.06 -2.45 5.25
CA ASN A 51 -5.05 -1.76 6.06
C ASN A 51 -6.45 -2.14 5.59
N THR A 52 -7.40 -2.35 6.50
CA THR A 52 -8.82 -2.57 6.16
C THR A 52 -9.62 -1.27 6.06
N LYS A 53 -9.12 -0.17 6.65
CA LYS A 53 -9.63 1.21 6.55
C LYS A 53 -8.49 2.21 6.79
N GLY A 54 -8.66 3.47 6.38
CA GLY A 54 -7.78 4.57 6.76
C GLY A 54 -6.85 5.07 5.64
N HIS A 55 -5.67 5.56 6.02
CA HIS A 55 -4.85 6.39 5.13
C HIS A 55 -4.10 5.59 4.06
N LEU A 56 -4.14 6.06 2.83
CA LEU A 56 -3.44 5.52 1.67
C LEU A 56 -2.05 6.12 1.52
N THR A 57 -1.10 5.29 1.10
CA THR A 57 0.20 5.78 0.62
C THR A 57 0.16 5.89 -0.90
N ILE A 58 0.30 7.11 -1.42
CA ILE A 58 0.19 7.41 -2.85
C ILE A 58 1.58 7.68 -3.43
N LYS A 59 1.90 7.04 -4.56
CA LYS A 59 3.16 7.23 -5.30
C LYS A 59 2.90 7.41 -6.81
N PRO A 60 3.59 8.33 -7.51
CA PRO A 60 4.32 9.45 -6.93
C PRO A 60 3.37 10.37 -6.14
N TYR A 61 3.90 11.03 -5.10
CA TYR A 61 3.14 12.00 -4.30
C TYR A 61 2.84 13.30 -5.06
N LYS A 62 3.59 13.59 -6.13
CA LYS A 62 3.42 14.76 -7.00
C LYS A 62 3.14 14.31 -8.42
N VAL A 63 2.13 14.88 -9.05
CA VAL A 63 1.72 14.61 -10.42
C VAL A 63 1.33 15.91 -11.11
N ASP A 64 1.32 15.94 -12.43
CA ASP A 64 0.96 17.14 -13.18
C ASP A 64 -0.56 17.27 -13.34
N MET A 65 -1.06 18.51 -13.35
CA MET A 65 -2.48 18.83 -13.56
C MET A 65 -3.06 18.39 -14.93
N LEU A 66 -2.19 18.04 -15.88
CA LEU A 66 -2.58 17.55 -17.21
C LEU A 66 -3.25 16.16 -17.16
N GLY A 67 -3.10 15.43 -16.05
CA GLY A 67 -3.63 14.08 -15.93
C GLY A 67 -2.91 13.07 -16.82
N GLY A 68 -3.52 11.90 -16.99
CA GLY A 68 -3.00 10.78 -17.80
C GLY A 68 -1.85 10.00 -17.15
N ARG A 69 -1.27 10.51 -16.06
CA ARG A 69 -0.28 9.79 -15.25
C ARG A 69 -0.96 8.80 -14.32
N ASN A 70 -0.31 7.66 -14.12
CA ASN A 70 -0.76 6.67 -13.16
C ASN A 70 -0.16 6.94 -11.77
N VAL A 71 -1.00 6.85 -10.75
CA VAL A 71 -0.59 6.80 -9.35
C VAL A 71 -0.80 5.39 -8.80
N GLU A 72 0.17 4.95 -8.04
CA GLU A 72 0.21 3.71 -7.26
C GLU A 72 -0.35 3.98 -5.87
N LEU A 73 -1.22 3.09 -5.44
CA LEU A 73 -1.97 3.16 -4.20
C LEU A 73 -1.60 1.94 -3.36
N HIS A 74 -0.95 2.22 -2.23
CA HIS A 74 -0.64 1.23 -1.22
C HIS A 74 -1.51 1.44 0.01
N GLY A 75 -1.77 0.35 0.72
CA GLY A 75 -2.51 0.36 1.98
C GLY A 75 -3.49 -0.79 2.02
N PRO A 76 -4.56 -0.80 1.20
CA PRO A 76 -5.62 -1.80 1.29
C PRO A 76 -5.18 -3.22 0.97
N CYS A 77 -5.90 -4.19 1.52
CA CYS A 77 -5.80 -5.58 1.10
C CYS A 77 -6.65 -5.71 -0.16
N TYR A 78 -6.00 -5.73 -1.32
CA TYR A 78 -6.66 -5.87 -2.59
C TYR A 78 -6.85 -7.34 -2.93
N GLU A 79 -8.07 -7.69 -3.29
CA GLU A 79 -8.44 -9.01 -3.78
C GLU A 79 -8.84 -8.95 -5.25
N ASN A 80 -8.67 -10.05 -5.97
CA ASN A 80 -8.90 -10.11 -7.42
C ASN A 80 -10.32 -9.77 -7.87
N TYR A 81 -11.31 -9.88 -6.97
CA TYR A 81 -12.71 -9.53 -7.23
C TYR A 81 -13.07 -8.11 -6.78
N ASN A 82 -12.15 -7.33 -6.20
CA ASN A 82 -12.42 -5.96 -5.82
C ASN A 82 -12.63 -5.06 -7.05
N GLN A 83 -13.65 -4.22 -6.99
CA GLN A 83 -13.97 -3.26 -8.04
C GLN A 83 -13.43 -1.89 -7.65
N ILE A 84 -12.16 -1.67 -7.98
CA ILE A 84 -11.41 -0.48 -7.53
C ILE A 84 -11.93 0.78 -8.24
N MET A 85 -12.43 1.74 -7.46
CA MET A 85 -12.79 3.08 -7.93
C MET A 85 -12.00 4.14 -7.18
N CYS A 86 -11.35 5.03 -7.93
CA CYS A 86 -10.60 6.16 -7.40
C CYS A 86 -11.35 7.45 -7.67
N LYS A 87 -11.57 8.25 -6.63
CA LYS A 87 -12.18 9.56 -6.73
C LYS A 87 -11.16 10.63 -6.32
N PHE A 88 -10.75 11.44 -7.27
CA PHE A 88 -9.81 12.54 -7.04
C PHE A 88 -10.61 13.80 -6.72
N ARG A 89 -10.41 14.38 -5.53
CA ARG A 89 -11.16 15.53 -5.01
C ARG A 89 -12.68 15.27 -5.10
N ASP A 90 -13.42 16.22 -5.65
CA ASP A 90 -14.86 16.15 -5.91
C ASP A 90 -15.17 15.72 -7.35
N GLY A 91 -14.16 15.19 -8.06
CA GLY A 91 -14.29 14.72 -9.43
C GLY A 91 -15.12 13.44 -9.56
N THR A 92 -15.35 13.03 -10.80
CA THR A 92 -16.00 11.77 -11.12
C THR A 92 -15.08 10.60 -10.77
N PRO A 93 -15.59 9.53 -10.12
CA PRO A 93 -14.81 8.32 -9.87
C PRO A 93 -14.33 7.69 -11.19
N SER A 94 -13.05 7.29 -11.20
CA SER A 94 -12.41 6.59 -12.31
C SER A 94 -12.07 5.16 -11.91
N LYS A 95 -12.14 4.22 -12.86
CA LYS A 95 -11.76 2.82 -12.61
C LYS A 95 -10.26 2.72 -12.35
N GLY A 96 -9.90 2.00 -11.28
CA GLY A 96 -8.55 1.56 -10.99
C GLY A 96 -8.29 0.13 -11.48
N ALA A 97 -7.04 -0.30 -11.38
CA ALA A 97 -6.62 -1.66 -11.69
C ALA A 97 -5.58 -2.16 -10.68
N LEU A 98 -5.55 -3.46 -10.43
CA LEU A 98 -4.46 -4.09 -9.69
C LEU A 98 -3.20 -4.11 -10.54
N ILE A 99 -2.05 -3.85 -9.91
CA ILE A 99 -0.76 -3.91 -10.61
C ILE A 99 -0.30 -5.36 -10.76
N SER A 100 -0.53 -6.20 -9.75
CA SER A 100 -0.17 -7.61 -9.80
C SER A 100 -1.15 -8.47 -9.03
N TYR A 101 -1.49 -9.62 -9.61
CA TYR A 101 -2.31 -10.67 -9.01
C TYR A 101 -1.60 -11.48 -7.91
N LEU A 102 -0.31 -11.19 -7.69
CA LEU A 102 0.56 -11.83 -6.70
C LEU A 102 0.90 -10.91 -5.51
N ASP A 103 0.64 -9.60 -5.67
CA ASP A 103 0.89 -8.59 -4.64
C ASP A 103 -0.44 -7.90 -4.35
N ASP A 104 -1.09 -8.38 -3.29
CA ASP A 104 -2.41 -7.94 -2.83
C ASP A 104 -2.37 -6.56 -2.16
N THR A 105 -1.29 -5.79 -2.35
CA THR A 105 -1.07 -4.52 -1.64
C THR A 105 -1.00 -3.31 -2.57
N LEU A 106 -1.08 -3.52 -3.88
CA LEU A 106 -0.79 -2.49 -4.88
C LEU A 106 -1.87 -2.35 -5.97
N ALA A 107 -2.53 -1.20 -5.97
CA ALA A 107 -3.43 -0.77 -7.05
C ALA A 107 -2.90 0.46 -7.77
N ARG A 108 -3.48 0.72 -8.94
CA ARG A 108 -3.15 1.85 -9.81
C ARG A 108 -4.39 2.57 -10.28
N CYS A 109 -4.33 3.90 -10.28
CA CYS A 109 -5.35 4.76 -10.85
C CYS A 109 -4.77 5.84 -11.74
N THR A 110 -5.45 6.15 -12.83
CA THR A 110 -5.06 7.24 -13.72
C THR A 110 -5.58 8.56 -13.18
N VAL A 111 -4.69 9.52 -13.01
CA VAL A 111 -5.01 10.87 -12.55
C VAL A 111 -5.76 11.60 -13.68
N PRO A 112 -6.93 12.19 -13.44
CA PRO A 112 -7.65 12.97 -14.44
C PRO A 112 -7.00 14.34 -14.67
N MET A 113 -7.26 14.93 -15.83
CA MET A 113 -6.91 16.33 -16.07
C MET A 113 -7.75 17.24 -15.17
N VAL A 114 -7.11 18.19 -14.50
CA VAL A 114 -7.76 19.16 -13.63
C VAL A 114 -7.14 20.54 -13.81
N PHE A 115 -7.92 21.61 -13.63
CA PHE A 115 -7.41 22.98 -13.61
C PHE A 115 -7.15 23.42 -12.16
N PHE A 116 -6.21 22.75 -11.51
CA PHE A 116 -5.88 22.97 -10.10
C PHE A 116 -4.44 22.56 -9.83
N ILE A 117 -3.74 23.33 -8.99
CA ILE A 117 -2.39 23.06 -8.49
C ILE A 117 -2.46 23.18 -6.97
N GLY A 118 -1.92 22.20 -6.25
CA GLY A 118 -1.99 22.17 -4.79
C GLY A 118 -2.29 20.79 -4.18
N PRO A 119 -2.44 20.72 -2.84
CA PRO A 119 -2.79 19.49 -2.17
C PRO A 119 -4.20 19.04 -2.55
N ALA A 120 -4.34 17.77 -2.91
CA ALA A 120 -5.61 17.16 -3.27
C ALA A 120 -5.81 15.83 -2.54
N LYS A 121 -7.06 15.58 -2.18
CA LYS A 121 -7.49 14.30 -1.59
C LYS A 121 -7.82 13.30 -2.69
N LEU A 122 -7.43 12.06 -2.45
CA LEU A 122 -7.82 10.89 -3.21
C LEU A 122 -8.63 9.99 -2.29
N TYR A 123 -9.80 9.58 -2.74
CA TYR A 123 -10.64 8.60 -2.07
C TYR A 123 -10.64 7.32 -2.87
N LEU A 124 -10.56 6.18 -2.19
CA LEU A 124 -10.53 4.87 -2.83
C LEU A 124 -11.68 4.01 -2.31
N SER A 125 -12.31 3.33 -3.25
CA SER A 125 -13.38 2.37 -3.06
C SER A 125 -12.95 1.01 -3.62
N LEU A 126 -13.34 -0.07 -2.95
CA LEU A 126 -13.16 -1.46 -3.41
C LEU A 126 -14.48 -2.12 -3.82
N ASP A 127 -15.60 -1.41 -3.66
CA ASP A 127 -16.98 -1.86 -3.83
C ASP A 127 -17.71 -1.07 -4.93
N ASN A 128 -16.99 -0.76 -6.03
CA ASN A 128 -17.54 -0.08 -7.21
C ASN A 128 -18.09 1.32 -6.93
N GLY A 129 -17.50 2.03 -5.97
CA GLY A 129 -17.85 3.42 -5.63
C GLY A 129 -19.01 3.56 -4.66
N ILE A 130 -19.48 2.49 -4.01
CA ILE A 130 -20.53 2.55 -2.99
C ILE A 130 -19.98 3.17 -1.71
N THR A 131 -18.80 2.74 -1.26
CA THR A 131 -18.13 3.29 -0.07
C THR A 131 -16.69 3.70 -0.37
N TYR A 132 -16.20 4.72 0.36
CA TYR A 132 -14.83 5.21 0.26
C TYR A 132 -14.14 5.13 1.63
N PRO A 133 -13.80 3.91 2.11
CA PRO A 133 -13.21 3.71 3.43
C PRO A 133 -11.74 4.10 3.53
N TYR A 134 -11.10 4.42 2.39
CA TYR A 134 -9.69 4.82 2.34
C TYR A 134 -9.52 6.18 1.68
N ASP A 135 -8.61 6.96 2.22
CA ASP A 135 -8.28 8.29 1.71
C ASP A 135 -6.77 8.58 1.78
N GLY A 136 -6.27 9.41 0.88
CA GLY A 136 -4.88 9.85 0.88
C GLY A 136 -4.77 11.28 0.37
N THR A 137 -3.63 11.92 0.64
CA THR A 137 -3.33 13.26 0.09
C THR A 137 -2.11 13.18 -0.81
N PHE A 138 -2.20 13.84 -1.97
CA PHE A 138 -1.11 14.01 -2.92
C PHE A 138 -1.15 15.46 -3.43
N PHE A 139 -0.23 15.83 -4.31
CA PHE A 139 -0.10 17.20 -4.82
C PHE A 139 -0.15 17.21 -6.36
N TYR A 140 -0.97 18.10 -6.91
CA TYR A 140 -1.03 18.46 -8.34
C TYR A 140 -0.09 19.61 -8.68
#